data_AF-A0A840PIJ5-F1
#
_entry.id   AF-A0A840PIJ5-F1
#
_cell.length_a   1.000
_cell.length_b   1.000
_cell.length_c   1.000
_cell.angle_alpha   90.00
_cell.angle_beta   90.00
_cell.angle_gamma   90.00
#
_symmetry.space_group_name_H-M   'P 1'
#
loop_
_entity.id
_entity.type
_entity.pdbx_description
1 polymer ?
#
loop_
_entity_poly.entity_id
_entity_poly.type
_entity_poly.pdbx_seq_one_letter_code
_entity_poly.pdbx_strand_id
1 'polypeptide(L)'
;MDALTRYRLHADAVLVLIAWWGFGNLYEAIVVMPWLWHLPPGSLPAEFEPGSPVLYFLPAGVALLTLAWTLVIRVSRDPGRSRRAVLRTAVLITISAAGTGILVSAVNPTFRDPAASVADVHSAIVMWEAGNAVRLVLAATAAVTLYRWRAHPEP
;
A
#
# COMPACT_ATOMS: atom_id res chain seq x y z
N MET A 1 8.02 -32.50 4.11
CA MET A 1 8.10 -31.04 4.35
C MET A 1 6.74 -30.61 4.86
N ASP A 2 6.66 -30.16 6.11
CA ASP A 2 5.38 -29.74 6.69
C ASP A 2 4.74 -28.64 5.81
N ALA A 3 3.44 -28.74 5.53
CA ALA A 3 2.73 -27.85 4.58
C ALA A 3 2.85 -26.37 4.98
N LEU A 4 3.03 -26.11 6.28
CA LEU A 4 3.39 -24.82 6.86
C LEU A 4 4.72 -24.24 6.33
N THR A 5 5.71 -25.08 6.10
CA THR A 5 7.05 -24.67 5.65
C THR A 5 7.04 -24.24 4.18
N ARG A 6 6.15 -24.82 3.35
CA ARG A 6 6.11 -24.61 1.90
C ARG A 6 5.84 -23.16 1.49
N TYR A 7 5.02 -22.44 2.25
CA TYR A 7 4.59 -21.08 1.91
C TYR A 7 5.12 -20.00 2.85
N ARG A 8 5.85 -20.38 3.90
CA ARG A 8 6.34 -19.46 4.94
C ARG A 8 7.13 -18.29 4.36
N LEU A 9 8.19 -18.57 3.59
CA LEU A 9 9.01 -17.52 2.99
C LEU A 9 8.22 -16.58 2.07
N HIS A 10 7.23 -17.12 1.34
CA HIS A 10 6.40 -16.32 0.45
C HIS A 10 5.45 -15.42 1.24
N ALA A 11 4.79 -15.96 2.27
CA ALA A 11 3.95 -15.17 3.16
C ALA A 11 4.77 -14.11 3.91
N ASP A 12 5.99 -14.43 4.33
CA ASP A 12 6.91 -13.52 5.00
C ASP A 12 7.35 -12.38 4.08
N ALA A 13 7.69 -12.69 2.83
CA ALA A 13 7.99 -11.67 1.84
C ALA A 13 6.80 -10.73 1.60
N VAL A 14 5.58 -11.26 1.50
CA VAL A 14 4.36 -10.43 1.39
C VAL A 14 4.17 -9.58 2.64
N LEU A 15 4.33 -10.13 3.85
CA LEU A 15 4.22 -9.39 5.11
C LEU A 15 5.25 -8.25 5.21
N VAL A 16 6.49 -8.50 4.83
CA VAL A 16 7.56 -7.49 4.77
C VAL A 16 7.20 -6.36 3.81
N LEU A 17 6.68 -6.69 2.63
CA LEU A 17 6.25 -5.68 1.66
C LEU A 17 5.02 -4.90 2.11
N ILE A 18 4.06 -5.53 2.80
CA ILE A 18 2.93 -4.81 3.42
C ILE A 18 3.45 -3.84 4.49
N ALA A 19 4.41 -4.28 5.32
CA ALA A 19 5.01 -3.43 6.34
C ALA A 19 5.79 -2.26 5.73
N TRP A 20 6.60 -2.51 4.69
CA TRP A 20 7.33 -1.47 3.95
C TRP A 20 6.37 -0.45 3.34
N TRP A 21 5.33 -0.92 2.63
CA TRP A 21 4.32 -0.07 2.02
C TRP A 21 3.56 0.75 3.08
N GLY A 22 3.12 0.09 4.16
CA GLY A 22 2.45 0.74 5.28
C GLY A 22 3.34 1.79 5.96
N PHE A 23 4.63 1.51 6.14
CA PHE A 23 5.59 2.48 6.67
C PHE A 23 5.71 3.71 5.77
N GLY A 24 5.80 3.52 4.44
CA GLY A 24 5.82 4.65 3.50
C GLY A 24 4.59 5.55 3.62
N ASN A 25 3.40 4.95 3.69
CA ASN A 25 2.14 5.69 3.86
C ASN A 25 2.07 6.39 5.22
N LEU A 26 2.58 5.76 6.29
CA LEU A 26 2.64 6.38 7.62
C LEU A 26 3.65 7.53 7.68
N TYR A 27 4.80 7.38 7.03
CA TYR A 27 5.80 8.44 6.89
C TYR A 27 5.23 9.64 6.12
N GLU A 28 4.49 9.40 5.04
CA GLU A 28 3.79 10.47 4.32
C GLU A 28 2.85 11.24 5.25
N ALA A 29 2.04 10.54 6.06
CA ALA A 29 1.10 11.19 6.97
C ALA A 29 1.76 12.02 8.08
N ILE A 30 2.87 11.51 8.63
CA ILE A 30 3.49 12.11 9.82
C ILE A 30 4.55 13.15 9.44
N VAL A 31 5.16 13.02 8.26
CA VAL A 31 6.31 13.84 7.86
C VAL A 31 5.99 14.66 6.63
N VAL A 32 5.57 14.02 5.53
CA VAL A 32 5.45 14.69 4.23
C VAL A 32 4.27 15.65 4.20
N MET A 33 3.09 15.24 4.63
CA MET A 33 1.89 16.08 4.60
C MET A 33 1.99 17.29 5.55
N PRO A 34 2.48 17.15 6.82
CA PRO A 34 2.72 18.31 7.67
C PRO A 34 3.77 19.27 7.10
N TRP A 35 4.83 18.75 6.47
CA TRP A 35 5.81 19.59 5.78
C TRP A 35 5.18 20.34 4.60
N LEU A 36 4.41 19.65 3.75
CA LEU A 36 3.75 20.22 2.58
C LEU A 36 2.73 21.29 2.96
N TRP A 37 2.09 21.18 4.12
CA TRP A 37 1.15 22.18 4.65
C TRP A 37 1.76 23.59 4.74
N HIS A 38 3.08 23.67 4.93
CA HIS A 38 3.82 24.91 5.12
C HIS A 38 4.57 25.38 3.86
N LEU A 39 4.50 24.64 2.76
CA LEU A 39 5.18 24.96 1.52
C LEU A 39 4.29 25.75 0.55
N PRO A 40 4.88 26.58 -0.33
CA PRO A 40 4.13 27.19 -1.41
C PRO A 40 3.64 26.13 -2.42
N PRO A 41 2.51 26.38 -3.11
CA PRO A 41 2.03 25.54 -4.21
C PRO A 41 3.13 25.28 -5.26
N GLY A 42 3.14 24.07 -5.83
CA GLY A 42 4.14 23.68 -6.83
C GLY A 42 5.51 23.25 -6.27
N SER A 43 5.63 23.06 -4.95
CA SER A 43 6.91 22.66 -4.32
C SER A 43 7.26 21.17 -4.46
N LEU A 44 6.32 20.31 -4.89
CA LEU A 44 6.57 18.88 -5.07
C LEU A 44 7.21 18.61 -6.45
N PRO A 45 8.27 17.78 -6.53
CA PRO A 45 8.88 17.38 -7.81
C PRO A 45 7.92 16.54 -8.67
N ALA A 46 8.26 16.37 -9.95
CA ALA A 46 7.43 15.57 -10.86
C ALA A 46 7.39 14.08 -10.44
N GLU A 47 6.33 13.37 -10.86
CA GLU A 47 5.96 12.03 -10.35
C GLU A 47 7.08 10.97 -10.42
N PHE A 48 8.00 11.07 -11.38
CA PHE A 48 9.10 10.12 -11.58
C PHE A 48 10.49 10.74 -11.44
N GLU A 49 10.58 11.91 -10.80
CA GLU A 49 11.86 12.56 -10.51
C GLU A 49 12.43 12.13 -9.14
N PRO A 50 13.75 12.22 -8.95
CA PRO A 50 14.36 12.05 -7.63
C PRO A 50 13.68 12.93 -6.58
N GLY A 51 13.29 12.32 -5.46
CA GLY A 51 12.48 12.98 -4.42
C GLY A 51 10.98 12.74 -4.53
N SER A 52 10.46 12.20 -5.64
CA SER A 52 9.07 11.75 -5.73
C SER A 52 8.87 10.41 -5.01
N PRO A 53 7.88 10.30 -4.09
CA PRO A 53 7.54 9.02 -3.47
C PRO A 53 7.21 7.92 -4.49
N VAL A 54 6.54 8.27 -5.60
CA VAL A 54 6.14 7.27 -6.61
C VAL A 54 7.34 6.57 -7.24
N LEU A 55 8.45 7.29 -7.47
CA LEU A 55 9.67 6.69 -8.00
C LEU A 55 10.21 5.56 -7.11
N TYR A 56 10.11 5.71 -5.79
CA TYR A 56 10.67 4.75 -4.82
C TYR A 56 9.67 3.66 -4.40
N PHE A 57 8.38 3.96 -4.34
CA PHE A 57 7.36 3.04 -3.83
C PHE A 57 6.63 2.25 -4.92
N LEU A 58 6.56 2.73 -6.17
CA LEU A 58 5.89 2.00 -7.25
C LEU A 58 6.46 0.59 -7.48
N PRO A 59 7.79 0.37 -7.55
CA PRO A 59 8.35 -0.98 -7.72
C PRO A 59 7.96 -1.92 -6.56
N ALA A 60 7.94 -1.41 -5.33
CA ALA A 60 7.53 -2.18 -4.16
C ALA A 60 6.05 -2.56 -4.21
N GLY A 61 5.18 -1.67 -4.70
CA GLY A 61 3.75 -1.94 -4.90
C GLY A 61 3.48 -3.02 -5.93
N VAL A 62 4.19 -2.96 -7.06
CA VAL A 62 4.11 -3.98 -8.11
C VAL A 62 4.55 -5.34 -7.54
N ALA A 63 5.71 -5.39 -6.87
CA ALA A 63 6.20 -6.60 -6.24
C ALA A 63 5.21 -7.17 -5.21
N LEU A 64 4.62 -6.31 -4.37
CA LEU A 64 3.63 -6.71 -3.37
C LEU A 64 2.40 -7.33 -4.00
N LEU A 65 1.81 -6.70 -5.03
CA LEU A 65 0.65 -7.24 -5.74
C LEU A 65 0.97 -8.58 -6.41
N THR A 66 2.12 -8.67 -7.08
CA THR A 66 2.57 -9.90 -7.73
C THR A 66 2.73 -11.04 -6.72
N LEU A 67 3.42 -10.81 -5.60
CA LEU A 67 3.61 -11.85 -4.58
C LEU A 67 2.29 -12.23 -3.89
N ALA A 68 1.43 -11.27 -3.58
CA ALA A 68 0.13 -11.56 -2.99
C ALA A 68 -0.73 -12.47 -3.88
N TRP A 69 -0.85 -12.15 -5.18
CA TRP A 69 -1.65 -12.94 -6.11
C TRP A 69 -0.99 -14.27 -6.50
N THR A 70 0.33 -14.32 -6.63
CA THR A 70 1.02 -15.61 -6.87
C THR A 70 0.90 -16.53 -5.66
N LEU A 71 0.84 -16.01 -4.44
CA LEU A 71 0.55 -16.81 -3.25
C LEU A 71 -0.88 -17.38 -3.31
N VAL A 72 -1.89 -16.60 -3.73
CA VAL A 72 -3.26 -17.10 -3.97
C VAL A 72 -3.26 -18.26 -4.96
N ILE A 73 -2.59 -18.09 -6.11
CA ILE A 73 -2.52 -19.11 -7.17
C ILE A 73 -1.87 -20.38 -6.65
N ARG A 74 -0.75 -20.25 -5.92
CA ARG A 74 -0.02 -21.40 -5.38
C ARG A 74 -0.83 -22.16 -4.34
N VAL A 75 -1.48 -21.47 -3.40
CA VAL A 75 -2.33 -22.09 -2.37
C VAL A 75 -3.57 -22.74 -2.99
N SER A 76 -4.13 -22.16 -4.07
CA SER A 76 -5.30 -22.73 -4.76
C SER A 76 -5.03 -24.06 -5.46
N ARG A 77 -3.75 -24.43 -5.67
CA ARG A 77 -3.34 -25.71 -6.24
C ARG A 77 -3.12 -26.80 -5.18
N ASP A 78 -3.28 -26.49 -3.90
CA ASP A 78 -3.06 -27.42 -2.78
C ASP A 78 -4.43 -27.89 -2.22
N PRO A 79 -4.86 -29.13 -2.51
CA PRO A 79 -6.12 -29.65 -1.99
C PRO A 79 -6.04 -29.82 -0.47
N GLY A 80 -6.99 -29.24 0.27
CA GLY A 80 -7.05 -29.32 1.74
C GLY A 80 -6.42 -28.15 2.48
N ARG A 81 -6.41 -26.95 1.88
CA ARG A 81 -6.02 -25.72 2.60
C ARG A 81 -6.97 -24.58 2.31
N SER A 82 -7.47 -23.92 3.36
CA SER A 82 -8.32 -22.73 3.21
C SER A 82 -7.56 -21.59 2.50
N ARG A 83 -8.00 -21.23 1.29
CA ARG A 83 -7.47 -20.09 0.51
C ARG A 83 -8.08 -18.75 0.90
N ARG A 84 -9.11 -18.75 1.76
CA ARG A 84 -9.96 -17.58 2.02
C ARG A 84 -9.16 -16.40 2.58
N ALA A 85 -8.29 -16.66 3.55
CA ALA A 85 -7.46 -15.61 4.17
C ALA A 85 -6.42 -15.02 3.19
N VAL A 86 -5.79 -15.86 2.36
CA VAL A 86 -4.81 -15.42 1.36
C VAL A 86 -5.50 -14.59 0.27
N LEU A 87 -6.66 -15.04 -0.22
CA LEU A 87 -7.45 -14.29 -1.18
C LEU A 87 -7.90 -12.95 -0.60
N ARG A 88 -8.42 -12.94 0.64
CA ARG A 88 -8.82 -11.71 1.35
C ARG A 88 -7.64 -10.74 1.46
N THR A 89 -6.45 -11.23 1.80
CA THR A 89 -5.23 -10.42 1.84
C THR A 89 -4.94 -9.79 0.48
N ALA A 90 -4.92 -10.57 -0.59
CA ALA A 90 -4.65 -10.07 -1.95
C ALA A 90 -5.69 -9.04 -2.40
N VAL A 91 -6.97 -9.25 -2.11
CA VAL A 91 -8.05 -8.31 -2.41
C VAL A 91 -7.88 -7.00 -1.65
N LEU A 92 -7.63 -7.04 -0.34
CA LEU A 92 -7.42 -5.83 0.48
C LEU A 92 -6.24 -5.00 -0.02
N ILE A 93 -5.12 -5.65 -0.35
CA ILE A 93 -3.95 -4.98 -0.93
C ILE A 93 -4.26 -4.41 -2.32
N THR A 94 -5.02 -5.11 -3.14
CA THR A 94 -5.44 -4.62 -4.46
C THR A 94 -6.31 -3.36 -4.33
N ILE A 95 -7.26 -3.34 -3.40
CA ILE A 95 -8.10 -2.17 -3.12
C ILE A 95 -7.23 -1.00 -2.61
N SER A 96 -6.30 -1.27 -1.70
CA SER A 96 -5.37 -0.24 -1.19
C SER A 96 -4.48 0.34 -2.29
N ALA A 97 -3.97 -0.50 -3.19
CA ALA A 97 -3.16 -0.07 -4.33
C ALA A 97 -3.98 0.74 -5.34
N ALA A 98 -5.21 0.30 -5.65
CA ALA A 98 -6.13 1.06 -6.50
C ALA A 98 -6.46 2.43 -5.90
N GLY A 99 -6.73 2.50 -4.60
CA GLY A 99 -6.92 3.76 -3.88
C GLY A 99 -5.71 4.69 -3.97
N THR A 100 -4.48 4.13 -3.93
CA THR A 100 -3.26 4.91 -4.16
C THR A 100 -3.22 5.48 -5.57
N GLY A 101 -3.52 4.67 -6.59
CA GLY A 101 -3.58 5.14 -7.98
C GLY A 101 -4.61 6.25 -8.19
N ILE A 102 -5.78 6.15 -7.56
CA ILE A 102 -6.83 7.18 -7.61
C ILE A 102 -6.33 8.47 -6.95
N LEU A 103 -5.76 8.42 -5.75
CA LEU A 103 -5.26 9.60 -5.04
C LEU A 103 -4.09 10.25 -5.76
N VAL A 104 -3.15 9.46 -6.29
CA VAL A 104 -2.04 9.96 -7.11
C VAL A 104 -2.55 10.61 -8.41
N SER A 105 -3.66 10.14 -8.97
CA SER A 105 -4.21 10.77 -10.18
C SER A 105 -5.01 12.05 -9.86
N ALA A 106 -5.67 12.09 -8.70
CA ALA A 106 -6.63 13.15 -8.34
C ALA A 106 -6.04 14.29 -7.50
N VAL A 107 -5.08 14.00 -6.61
CA VAL A 107 -4.58 14.94 -5.59
C VAL A 107 -3.22 15.53 -6.00
N ASN A 108 -2.34 14.64 -6.44
CA ASN A 108 -0.95 14.92 -6.75
C ASN A 108 -0.73 16.03 -7.81
N PRO A 109 -1.60 16.20 -8.83
CA PRO A 109 -1.53 17.37 -9.73
C PRO A 109 -1.66 18.70 -8.98
N THR A 110 -2.57 18.82 -8.00
CA THR A 110 -2.75 20.05 -7.22
C THR A 110 -1.51 20.41 -6.41
N PHE A 111 -0.80 19.41 -5.88
CA PHE A 111 0.43 19.65 -5.14
C PHE A 111 1.59 20.18 -6.00
N ARG A 112 1.55 19.89 -7.30
CA ARG A 112 2.58 20.26 -8.27
C ARG A 112 2.26 21.51 -9.07
N ASP A 113 1.02 21.98 -9.00
CA ASP A 113 0.59 23.16 -9.74
C ASP A 113 1.02 24.44 -8.99
N PRO A 114 1.96 25.24 -9.52
CA PRO A 114 2.34 26.51 -8.91
C PRO A 114 1.22 27.57 -9.00
N ALA A 115 0.21 27.37 -9.84
CA ALA A 115 -0.95 28.26 -9.96
C ALA A 115 -2.08 27.88 -9.00
N ALA A 116 -2.01 26.74 -8.31
CA ALA A 116 -3.02 26.34 -7.33
C ALA A 116 -3.05 27.31 -6.14
N SER A 117 -4.23 27.52 -5.56
CA SER A 117 -4.32 28.31 -4.34
C SER A 117 -3.86 27.50 -3.12
N VAL A 118 -3.43 28.19 -2.06
CA VAL A 118 -3.10 27.54 -0.78
C VAL A 118 -4.29 26.74 -0.24
N ALA A 119 -5.52 27.23 -0.42
CA ALA A 119 -6.74 26.55 0.00
C ALA A 119 -6.97 25.24 -0.76
N ASP A 120 -6.67 25.20 -2.06
CA ASP A 120 -6.75 23.98 -2.87
C ASP A 120 -5.74 22.95 -2.41
N VAL A 121 -4.50 23.37 -2.13
CA VAL A 121 -3.44 22.50 -1.61
C VAL A 121 -3.83 21.94 -0.24
N HIS A 122 -4.34 22.75 0.68
CA HIS A 122 -4.80 22.27 1.99
C HIS A 122 -5.96 21.29 1.89
N SER A 123 -6.92 21.55 1.00
CA SER A 123 -8.03 20.62 0.74
C SER A 123 -7.53 19.30 0.16
N ALA A 124 -6.57 19.36 -0.77
CA ALA A 124 -5.90 18.20 -1.33
C ALA A 124 -5.12 17.40 -0.26
N ILE A 125 -4.46 18.05 0.69
CA ILE A 125 -3.80 17.38 1.82
C ILE A 125 -4.82 16.64 2.69
N VAL A 126 -5.95 17.28 3.05
CA VAL A 126 -7.00 16.62 3.85
C VAL A 126 -7.57 15.40 3.10
N MET A 127 -7.78 15.51 1.79
CA MET A 127 -8.24 14.39 0.96
C MET A 127 -7.19 13.27 0.91
N TRP A 128 -5.90 13.61 0.78
CA TRP A 128 -4.80 12.65 0.83
C TRP A 128 -4.77 11.91 2.16
N GLU A 129 -4.82 12.62 3.28
CA GLU A 129 -4.80 12.05 4.64
C GLU A 129 -5.98 11.12 4.90
N ALA A 130 -7.19 11.54 4.53
CA ALA A 130 -8.39 10.71 4.66
C ALA A 130 -8.26 9.41 3.85
N GLY A 131 -7.82 9.53 2.59
CA GLY A 131 -7.57 8.36 1.75
C GLY A 131 -6.41 7.49 2.25
N ASN A 132 -5.38 8.10 2.82
CA ASN A 132 -4.23 7.42 3.41
C ASN A 132 -4.60 6.61 4.65
N ALA A 133 -5.45 7.16 5.54
CA ALA A 133 -5.97 6.45 6.70
C ALA A 133 -6.72 5.16 6.28
N VAL A 134 -7.55 5.24 5.24
CA VAL A 134 -8.24 4.06 4.69
C VAL A 134 -7.24 3.03 4.16
N ARG A 135 -6.23 3.45 3.38
CA ARG A 135 -5.16 2.58 2.87
C ARG A 135 -4.38 1.89 3.99
N LEU A 136 -4.05 2.61 5.05
CA LEU A 136 -3.36 2.06 6.23
C LEU A 136 -4.22 1.00 6.93
N VAL A 137 -5.52 1.24 7.10
CA VAL A 137 -6.44 0.24 7.69
C VAL A 137 -6.53 -1.02 6.82
N LEU A 138 -6.60 -0.86 5.49
CA LEU A 138 -6.62 -1.99 4.55
C LEU A 138 -5.31 -2.80 4.62
N ALA A 139 -4.17 -2.12 4.62
CA ALA A 139 -2.85 -2.75 4.73
C ALA A 139 -2.67 -3.49 6.07
N ALA A 140 -3.05 -2.86 7.19
CA ALA A 140 -3.02 -3.50 8.51
C ALA A 140 -3.93 -4.73 8.59
N THR A 141 -5.15 -4.62 8.05
CA THR A 141 -6.11 -5.73 8.01
C THR A 141 -5.57 -6.89 7.16
N ALA A 142 -4.95 -6.59 6.01
CA ALA A 142 -4.28 -7.58 5.16
C ALA A 142 -3.13 -8.27 5.91
N ALA A 143 -2.26 -7.51 6.59
CA ALA A 143 -1.15 -8.05 7.38
C ALA A 143 -1.65 -8.98 8.48
N VAL A 144 -2.64 -8.56 9.28
CA VAL A 144 -3.21 -9.39 10.36
C VAL A 144 -3.86 -10.65 9.79
N THR A 145 -4.58 -10.55 8.68
CA THR A 145 -5.22 -11.69 8.02
C THR A 145 -4.19 -12.71 7.56
N LEU A 146 -3.13 -12.26 6.88
CA LEU A 146 -2.06 -13.13 6.39
C LEU A 146 -1.23 -13.72 7.53
N TYR A 147 -0.92 -12.93 8.55
CA TYR A 147 -0.17 -13.38 9.72
C TYR A 147 -0.90 -14.49 10.46
N ARG A 148 -2.21 -14.32 10.70
CA ARG A 148 -3.05 -15.35 11.33
C ARG A 148 -3.08 -16.64 10.52
N TRP A 149 -3.26 -16.54 9.20
CA TRP A 149 -3.20 -17.70 8.32
C TRP A 149 -1.83 -18.40 8.34
N ARG A 150 -0.75 -17.63 8.44
CA ARG A 150 0.63 -18.16 8.55
C ARG A 150 0.84 -18.89 9.89
N ALA A 151 0.32 -18.35 10.99
CA ALA A 151 0.49 -18.88 12.34
C ALA A 151 -0.45 -20.06 12.63
N HIS A 152 -1.68 -20.00 12.12
CA HIS A 152 -2.74 -20.98 12.31
C HIS A 152 -3.44 -21.23 10.97
N PRO A 153 -2.90 -22.12 10.12
CA PRO A 153 -3.56 -22.45 8.86
C PRO A 153 -4.87 -23.16 9.19
N GLU A 154 -5.99 -22.60 8.73
CA GLU A 154 -7.25 -23.35 8.76
C GLU A 154 -7.10 -24.62 7.92
N PRO A 155 -7.65 -25.77 8.40
CA PRO A 155 -7.66 -27.02 7.65
C PRO A 155 -8.44 -26.92 6.33
#